data_AF-A0A7J4G0T1-F1
#
_entry.id   AF-A0A7J4G0T1-F1
#
_cell.length_a   1.000
_cell.length_b   1.000
_cell.length_c   1.000
_cell.angle_alpha   90.00
_cell.angle_beta   90.00
_cell.angle_gamma   90.00
#
_symmetry.space_group_name_H-M   'P 1'
#
loop_
_entity.id
_entity.type
_entity.pdbx_description
1 polymer ?
#
loop_
_entity_poly.entity_id
_entity_poly.type
_entity_poly.pdbx_seq_one_letter_code
_entity_poly.pdbx_strand_id
1 'polypeptide(L)'
;NPIITGYGKTKEEAEKNRDSLKAILKSGNIPTELKILSIDKLNPSLGENYLYVVGLAGIVAIFLVSIVIFFRYRNLKISLGVIGTMLSEVIIILGFAALTKWNLSTLALAGIVAAIGFGVDDQILIIDETRKKKERYSLREGLKRAFFMILGAGATTIFAMLPILFAGFATYREIGGFAMTTIIGILVGILITRPAFAKYIEHILVK
;
A
#
# COMPACT_ATOMS: atom_id res chain seq x y z
N ASN A 1 -14.94 -46.07 -18.95
CA ASN A 1 -13.75 -45.24 -18.66
C ASN A 1 -12.55 -45.78 -19.42
N PRO A 2 -11.97 -45.04 -20.37
CA PRO A 2 -10.73 -45.45 -21.01
C PRO A 2 -9.63 -45.58 -19.96
N ILE A 3 -8.87 -46.68 -20.03
CA ILE A 3 -7.70 -46.91 -19.19
C ILE A 3 -6.56 -46.11 -19.82
N ILE A 4 -6.06 -45.10 -19.11
CA ILE A 4 -4.97 -44.23 -19.59
C ILE A 4 -3.68 -44.74 -18.95
N THR A 5 -2.78 -45.23 -19.79
CA THR A 5 -1.44 -45.68 -19.42
C THR A 5 -0.41 -44.63 -19.85
N GLY A 6 0.60 -44.39 -19.04
CA GLY A 6 1.72 -43.51 -19.39
C GLY A 6 2.96 -44.30 -19.78
N TYR A 7 3.89 -43.63 -20.46
CA TYR A 7 5.17 -44.19 -20.91
C TYR A 7 6.33 -43.32 -20.38
N GLY A 8 7.45 -43.96 -20.07
CA GLY A 8 8.64 -43.30 -19.53
C GLY A 8 9.76 -44.31 -19.22
N LYS A 9 11.00 -43.83 -19.11
CA LYS A 9 12.16 -44.68 -18.76
C LYS A 9 12.16 -45.04 -17.27
N THR A 10 11.53 -44.22 -16.45
CA THR A 10 11.31 -44.46 -15.02
C THR A 10 9.81 -44.49 -14.71
N LYS A 11 9.44 -45.13 -13.60
CA LYS A 11 8.05 -45.19 -13.13
C LYS A 11 7.47 -43.79 -12.90
N GLU A 12 8.28 -42.88 -12.37
CA GLU A 12 7.91 -41.48 -12.11
C GLU A 12 7.62 -40.69 -13.40
N GLU A 13 8.41 -40.92 -14.44
CA GLU A 13 8.21 -40.30 -15.76
C GLU A 13 6.94 -40.83 -16.44
N ALA A 14 6.67 -42.13 -16.31
CA ALA A 14 5.44 -42.76 -16.81
C ALA A 14 4.19 -42.24 -16.09
N GLU A 15 4.25 -42.03 -14.77
CA GLU A 15 3.15 -41.45 -13.99
C GLU A 15 2.87 -39.99 -14.38
N LYS A 16 3.92 -39.17 -14.52
CA LYS A 16 3.79 -37.76 -14.96
C LYS A 16 3.20 -37.64 -16.36
N ASN A 17 3.60 -38.53 -17.27
CA ASN A 17 3.08 -38.59 -18.62
C ASN A 17 1.59 -38.96 -18.61
N ARG A 18 1.23 -40.03 -17.88
CA ARG A 18 -0.17 -40.47 -17.71
C ARG A 18 -1.05 -39.33 -17.21
N ASP A 19 -0.59 -38.60 -16.20
CA ASP A 19 -1.39 -37.55 -15.57
C ASP A 19 -1.55 -36.33 -16.50
N SER A 20 -0.52 -36.00 -17.27
CA SER A 20 -0.58 -34.97 -18.33
C SER A 20 -1.55 -35.38 -19.44
N LEU A 21 -1.47 -36.62 -19.94
CA LEU A 21 -2.38 -37.16 -20.96
C LEU A 21 -3.83 -37.16 -20.47
N LYS A 22 -4.04 -37.56 -19.21
CA LYS A 22 -5.36 -37.55 -18.56
C LYS A 22 -5.93 -36.15 -18.43
N ALA A 23 -5.09 -35.14 -18.17
CA ALA A 23 -5.51 -33.75 -18.10
C ALA A 23 -5.97 -33.23 -19.47
N ILE A 24 -5.20 -33.50 -20.54
CA ILE A 24 -5.53 -33.09 -21.91
C ILE A 24 -6.81 -33.78 -22.40
N LEU A 25 -6.95 -35.08 -22.15
CA LEU A 25 -8.15 -35.84 -22.56
C LEU A 25 -9.40 -35.40 -21.80
N LYS A 26 -9.26 -34.96 -20.54
CA LYS A 26 -10.37 -34.39 -19.76
C LYS A 26 -10.73 -32.97 -20.16
N SER A 27 -9.79 -32.16 -20.64
CA SER A 27 -10.06 -30.77 -21.01
C SER A 27 -10.88 -30.66 -22.30
N GLY A 28 -10.94 -31.72 -23.11
CA GLY A 28 -11.65 -31.73 -24.39
C GLY A 28 -11.00 -30.79 -25.41
N ASN A 29 -11.64 -30.65 -26.57
CA ASN A 29 -11.18 -29.72 -27.60
C ASN A 29 -11.65 -28.30 -27.26
N ILE A 30 -10.72 -27.36 -27.19
CA ILE A 30 -11.04 -25.95 -26.91
C ILE A 30 -11.49 -25.32 -28.24
N PRO A 31 -12.72 -24.80 -28.35
CA PRO A 31 -13.35 -24.46 -29.63
C PRO A 31 -12.76 -23.23 -30.33
N THR A 32 -11.78 -22.56 -29.73
CA THR A 32 -11.19 -21.30 -30.21
C THR A 32 -9.70 -21.26 -29.89
N GLU A 33 -8.90 -20.64 -30.76
CA GLU A 33 -7.47 -20.43 -30.51
C GLU A 33 -7.25 -19.66 -29.20
N LEU A 34 -6.58 -20.30 -28.25
CA LEU A 34 -6.18 -19.67 -27.00
C LEU A 34 -5.04 -18.70 -27.27
N LYS A 35 -5.34 -17.40 -27.28
CA LYS A 35 -4.31 -16.37 -27.19
C LYS A 35 -3.90 -16.20 -25.74
N ILE A 36 -2.79 -16.83 -25.37
CA ILE A 36 -2.18 -16.63 -24.05
C ILE A 36 -1.67 -15.18 -23.97
N LEU A 37 -2.33 -14.36 -23.17
CA LEU A 37 -2.02 -12.92 -23.05
C LEU A 37 -0.75 -12.66 -22.22
N SER A 38 -0.52 -13.44 -21.15
CA SER A 38 0.74 -13.48 -20.39
C SER A 38 0.78 -14.74 -19.51
N ILE A 39 1.98 -15.29 -19.26
CA ILE A 39 2.21 -16.33 -18.26
C ILE A 39 3.23 -15.78 -17.26
N ASP A 40 2.73 -15.35 -16.11
CA ASP A 40 3.59 -14.92 -15.00
C ASP A 40 3.88 -16.13 -14.10
N LYS A 41 5.03 -16.77 -14.32
CA LYS A 41 5.55 -17.80 -13.41
C LYS A 41 6.36 -17.13 -12.30
N LEU A 42 5.73 -16.91 -11.16
CA LEU A 42 6.41 -16.49 -9.94
C LEU A 42 6.83 -17.73 -9.13
N ASN A 43 8.10 -17.79 -8.70
CA ASN A 43 8.59 -18.85 -7.83
C ASN A 43 8.15 -18.55 -6.38
N PRO A 44 7.46 -19.46 -5.67
CA PRO A 44 6.94 -19.18 -4.32
C PRO A 44 7.98 -18.68 -3.31
N SER A 45 9.24 -19.11 -3.44
CA SER A 45 10.34 -18.69 -2.55
C SER A 45 10.72 -17.20 -2.67
N LEU A 46 10.42 -16.55 -3.80
CA LEU A 46 10.62 -15.11 -3.96
C LEU A 46 9.56 -14.31 -3.18
N GLY A 47 8.34 -14.85 -3.03
CA GLY A 47 7.23 -14.17 -2.34
C GLY A 47 7.44 -14.04 -0.84
N GLU A 48 7.84 -15.13 -0.16
CA GLU A 48 8.06 -15.12 1.30
C GLU A 48 9.21 -14.19 1.71
N ASN A 49 10.33 -14.25 0.97
CA ASN A 49 11.47 -13.37 1.21
C ASN A 49 11.09 -11.89 1.00
N TYR A 50 10.22 -11.60 0.04
CA TYR A 50 9.80 -10.24 -0.24
C TYR A 50 8.99 -9.62 0.91
N LEU A 51 8.06 -10.37 1.49
CA LEU A 51 7.28 -9.90 2.65
C LEU A 51 8.18 -9.56 3.84
N TYR A 52 9.19 -10.40 4.10
CA TYR A 52 10.18 -10.14 5.15
C TYR A 52 10.96 -8.85 4.89
N VAL A 53 11.48 -8.67 3.67
CA VAL A 53 12.26 -7.49 3.29
C VAL A 53 11.42 -6.21 3.37
N VAL A 54 10.18 -6.23 2.88
CA VAL A 54 9.27 -5.07 2.96
C VAL A 54 8.89 -4.75 4.41
N GLY A 55 8.62 -5.77 5.22
CA GLY A 55 8.33 -5.58 6.65
C GLY A 55 9.49 -4.94 7.39
N LEU A 56 10.71 -5.45 7.18
CA LEU A 56 11.92 -4.89 7.76
C LEU A 56 12.18 -3.45 7.28
N ALA A 57 12.05 -3.20 5.97
CA ALA A 57 12.20 -1.86 5.39
C ALA A 57 11.17 -0.87 5.97
N GLY A 58 9.93 -1.29 6.18
CA GLY A 58 8.89 -0.48 6.80
C GLY A 58 9.22 -0.09 8.25
N ILE A 59 9.69 -1.04 9.06
CA ILE A 59 10.11 -0.79 10.45
C ILE A 59 11.29 0.19 10.49
N VAL A 60 12.30 -0.03 9.63
CA VAL A 60 13.47 0.87 9.53
C VAL A 60 13.04 2.26 9.09
N ALA A 61 12.12 2.38 8.13
CA ALA A 61 11.60 3.66 7.67
C ALA A 61 10.88 4.43 8.78
N ILE A 62 10.00 3.78 9.55
CA ILE A 62 9.31 4.39 10.69
C ILE A 62 10.33 4.88 11.74
N PHE A 63 11.36 4.08 12.01
CA PHE A 63 12.40 4.45 12.97
C PHE A 63 13.22 5.65 12.51
N LEU A 64 13.63 5.68 11.23
CA LEU A 64 14.36 6.81 10.65
C LEU A 64 13.52 8.10 10.65
N VAL A 65 12.25 8.00 10.24
CA VAL A 65 11.32 9.15 10.28
C VAL A 65 11.18 9.66 11.72
N SER A 66 10.99 8.77 12.69
CA SER A 66 10.92 9.12 14.11
C SER A 66 12.14 9.91 14.59
N ILE A 67 13.34 9.46 14.23
CA ILE A 67 14.60 10.14 14.56
C ILE A 67 14.62 11.55 13.96
N VAL A 68 14.31 11.69 12.67
CA VAL A 68 14.31 12.99 11.98
C VAL A 68 13.32 13.95 12.63
N ILE A 69 12.10 13.48 12.91
CA ILE A 69 11.05 14.27 13.58
C ILE A 69 11.48 14.66 15.01
N PHE A 70 12.07 13.73 15.75
CA PHE A 70 12.56 14.01 17.10
C PHE A 70 13.64 15.10 17.10
N PHE A 71 14.63 15.03 16.19
CA PHE A 71 15.66 16.05 16.07
C PHE A 71 15.10 17.41 15.61
N ARG A 72 14.17 17.41 14.64
CA ARG A 72 13.57 18.62 14.07
C ARG A 72 12.71 19.39 15.07
N TYR A 73 11.93 18.67 15.88
CA TYR A 73 10.94 19.27 16.78
C TYR A 73 11.35 19.26 18.25
N ARG A 74 12.37 18.48 18.63
CA ARG A 74 12.90 18.32 20.00
C ARG A 74 11.83 18.00 21.04
N ASN A 75 10.74 17.35 20.63
CA ASN A 75 9.62 17.00 21.50
C ASN A 75 9.24 15.53 21.26
N LEU A 76 9.44 14.71 22.29
CA LEU A 76 9.17 13.27 22.24
C LEU A 76 7.69 12.96 21.97
N LYS A 77 6.76 13.77 22.51
CA LYS A 77 5.32 13.56 22.31
C LYS A 77 4.91 13.74 20.85
N ILE A 78 5.54 14.69 20.14
CA ILE A 78 5.27 14.91 18.71
C ILE A 78 5.76 13.71 17.90
N SER A 79 6.98 13.24 18.15
CA SER A 79 7.54 12.07 17.47
C SER A 79 6.69 10.81 17.70
N LEU A 80 6.28 10.55 18.95
CA LEU A 80 5.38 9.42 19.26
C LEU A 80 4.03 9.52 18.56
N GLY A 81 3.48 10.74 18.43
CA GLY A 81 2.24 10.97 17.69
C GLY A 81 2.35 10.64 16.21
N VAL A 82 3.45 11.05 15.58
CA VAL A 82 3.76 10.75 14.17
C VAL A 82 3.82 9.23 13.97
N ILE A 83 4.61 8.53 14.79
CA ILE A 83 4.75 7.06 14.71
C ILE A 83 3.40 6.37 14.90
N GLY A 84 2.63 6.75 15.93
CA GLY A 84 1.33 6.15 16.20
C GLY A 84 0.37 6.34 15.04
N THR A 85 0.39 7.51 14.42
CA THR A 85 -0.45 7.82 13.25
C THR A 85 -0.02 7.00 12.03
N MET A 86 1.28 6.92 11.74
CA MET A 86 1.80 6.07 10.64
C MET A 86 1.43 4.60 10.82
N LEU A 87 1.58 4.05 12.03
CA LEU A 87 1.20 2.66 12.32
C LEU A 87 -0.30 2.43 12.14
N SER A 88 -1.13 3.34 12.65
CA SER A 88 -2.58 3.25 12.46
C SER A 88 -2.98 3.30 10.98
N GLU A 89 -2.31 4.14 10.17
CA GLU A 89 -2.57 4.24 8.74
C GLU A 89 -2.25 2.94 8.01
N VAL A 90 -1.10 2.33 8.30
CA VAL A 90 -0.74 1.01 7.76
C VAL A 90 -1.77 -0.05 8.15
N ILE A 91 -2.16 -0.09 9.42
CA ILE A 91 -3.16 -1.05 9.91
C ILE A 91 -4.51 -0.86 9.21
N ILE A 92 -4.96 0.38 9.02
CA ILE A 92 -6.23 0.65 8.34
C ILE A 92 -6.17 0.22 6.87
N ILE A 93 -5.08 0.52 6.16
CA ILE A 93 -4.92 0.13 4.76
C ILE A 93 -4.87 -1.40 4.62
N LEU A 94 -4.09 -2.08 5.47
CA LEU A 94 -4.02 -3.55 5.48
C LEU A 94 -5.35 -4.18 5.91
N GLY A 95 -6.05 -3.60 6.88
CA GLY A 95 -7.38 -4.03 7.30
C GLY A 95 -8.40 -3.89 6.18
N PHE A 96 -8.38 -2.78 5.45
CA PHE A 96 -9.20 -2.59 4.26
C PHE A 96 -8.89 -3.64 3.18
N ALA A 97 -7.61 -3.89 2.91
CA ALA A 97 -7.20 -4.92 1.95
C ALA A 97 -7.66 -6.32 2.36
N ALA A 98 -7.56 -6.66 3.66
CA ALA A 98 -8.03 -7.93 4.19
C ALA A 98 -9.56 -8.09 4.07
N LEU A 99 -10.32 -7.05 4.40
CA LEU A 99 -11.80 -7.07 4.33
C LEU A 99 -12.30 -7.21 2.89
N THR A 100 -11.64 -6.53 1.95
CA THR A 100 -12.00 -6.57 0.52
C THR A 100 -11.41 -7.76 -0.22
N LYS A 101 -10.62 -8.62 0.46
CA LYS A 101 -9.85 -9.71 -0.14
C LYS A 101 -8.98 -9.24 -1.31
N TRP A 102 -8.45 -8.02 -1.18
CA TRP A 102 -7.58 -7.40 -2.16
C TRP A 102 -6.22 -8.11 -2.17
N ASN A 103 -5.78 -8.58 -3.33
CA ASN A 103 -4.44 -9.15 -3.49
C ASN A 103 -3.38 -8.03 -3.53
N LEU A 104 -2.60 -7.90 -2.47
CA LEU A 104 -1.51 -6.93 -2.40
C LEU A 104 -0.31 -7.45 -3.20
N SER A 105 -0.18 -6.98 -4.44
CA SER A 105 1.04 -7.18 -5.23
C SER A 105 2.20 -6.36 -4.64
N THR A 106 3.41 -6.68 -5.08
CA THR A 106 4.63 -5.91 -4.82
C THR A 106 4.44 -4.41 -5.06
N LEU A 107 3.84 -4.03 -6.19
CA LEU A 107 3.55 -2.63 -6.50
C LEU A 107 2.47 -2.03 -5.59
N ALA A 108 1.46 -2.80 -5.20
CA ALA A 108 0.46 -2.35 -4.24
C ALA A 108 1.09 -2.03 -2.87
N LEU A 109 2.06 -2.84 -2.41
CA LEU A 109 2.85 -2.58 -1.20
C LEU A 109 3.68 -1.30 -1.32
N ALA A 110 4.30 -1.03 -2.46
CA ALA A 110 4.98 0.24 -2.71
C ALA A 110 4.02 1.44 -2.61
N GLY A 111 2.75 1.27 -2.99
CA GLY A 111 1.73 2.31 -2.84
C GLY A 111 1.35 2.56 -1.37
N ILE A 112 1.45 1.55 -0.50
CA ILE A 112 1.34 1.75 0.95
C ILE A 112 2.49 2.62 1.46
N VAL A 113 3.73 2.34 1.03
CA VAL A 113 4.89 3.16 1.39
C VAL A 113 4.72 4.61 0.91
N ALA A 114 4.21 4.80 -0.30
CA ALA A 114 3.89 6.14 -0.82
C ALA A 114 2.84 6.86 0.03
N ALA A 115 1.75 6.16 0.42
CA ALA A 115 0.72 6.72 1.29
C ALA A 115 1.27 7.14 2.66
N ILE A 116 2.15 6.34 3.26
CA ILE A 116 2.83 6.69 4.51
C ILE A 116 3.67 7.97 4.32
N GLY A 117 4.41 8.08 3.21
CA GLY A 117 5.20 9.28 2.89
C GLY A 117 4.34 10.55 2.86
N PHE A 118 3.24 10.52 2.11
CA PHE A 118 2.26 11.62 2.11
C PHE A 118 1.69 11.89 3.50
N GLY A 119 1.48 10.86 4.32
CA GLY A 119 1.02 11.01 5.69
C GLY A 119 2.00 11.71 6.62
N VAL A 120 3.29 11.41 6.50
CA VAL A 120 4.33 12.11 7.25
C VAL A 120 4.42 13.57 6.83
N ASP A 121 4.37 13.85 5.53
CA ASP A 121 4.38 15.23 5.00
C ASP A 121 3.19 16.05 5.53
N ASP A 122 1.99 15.48 5.51
CA ASP A 122 0.79 16.12 6.05
C ASP A 122 0.90 16.39 7.57
N GLN A 123 1.47 15.44 8.32
CA GLN A 123 1.69 15.59 9.77
C GLN A 123 2.70 16.69 10.07
N ILE A 124 3.81 16.75 9.32
CA ILE A 124 4.79 17.84 9.40
C ILE A 124 4.10 19.18 9.15
N LEU A 125 3.25 19.26 8.13
CA LEU A 125 2.52 20.49 7.81
C LEU A 125 1.56 20.92 8.94
N ILE A 126 0.84 19.97 9.54
CA ILE A 126 -0.02 20.21 10.72
C ILE A 126 0.82 20.76 11.88
N ILE A 127 1.96 20.14 12.18
CA ILE A 127 2.84 20.58 13.26
C ILE A 127 3.39 21.99 12.96
N ASP A 128 3.92 22.21 11.76
CA ASP A 128 4.54 23.48 11.41
C ASP A 128 3.53 24.63 11.42
N GLU A 129 2.34 24.42 10.85
CA GLU A 129 1.30 25.46 10.79
C GLU A 129 0.67 25.74 12.16
N THR A 130 0.53 24.73 13.03
CA THR A 130 0.04 24.93 14.40
C THR A 130 1.07 25.58 15.32
N ARG A 131 2.37 25.33 15.09
CA ARG A 131 3.48 25.88 15.89
C ARG A 131 3.92 27.28 15.49
N LYS A 132 3.48 27.83 14.35
CA LYS A 132 3.73 29.24 13.93
C LYS A 132 3.20 30.31 14.90
N LYS A 133 2.81 29.94 16.13
CA LYS A 133 2.22 30.81 17.15
C LYS A 133 3.23 31.41 18.12
N LYS A 134 3.61 32.65 17.79
CA LYS A 134 3.56 33.79 18.74
C LYS A 134 3.21 35.13 18.08
N GLU A 135 3.21 35.27 16.75
CA GLU A 135 3.10 36.62 16.12
C GLU A 135 1.94 36.86 15.12
N ARG A 136 1.18 35.86 14.62
CA ARG A 136 0.17 36.12 13.54
C ARG A 136 -1.22 35.47 13.59
N TYR A 137 -1.43 34.23 14.05
CA TYR A 137 -2.72 33.50 13.84
C TYR A 137 -3.16 32.62 15.01
N SER A 138 -4.46 32.27 15.08
CA SER A 138 -5.02 31.33 16.07
C SER A 138 -4.70 29.85 15.75
N LEU A 139 -4.81 28.92 16.71
CA LEU A 139 -4.40 27.50 16.53
C LEU A 139 -5.36 26.85 15.52
N ARG A 140 -6.65 27.18 15.66
CA ARG A 140 -7.72 26.81 14.74
C ARG A 140 -7.47 27.33 13.32
N GLU A 141 -6.99 28.56 13.16
CA GLU A 141 -6.61 29.06 11.84
C GLU A 141 -5.43 28.31 11.25
N GLY A 142 -4.42 27.98 12.05
CA GLY A 142 -3.29 27.18 11.61
C GLY A 142 -3.73 25.80 11.12
N LEU A 143 -4.56 25.10 11.90
CA LEU A 143 -5.16 23.83 11.47
C LEU A 143 -5.96 23.99 10.17
N LYS A 144 -6.82 25.02 10.07
CA LYS A 144 -7.61 25.27 8.85
C LYS A 144 -6.73 25.45 7.61
N ARG A 145 -5.63 26.19 7.72
CA ARG A 145 -4.66 26.36 6.62
C ARG A 145 -3.95 25.06 6.28
N ALA A 146 -3.51 24.31 7.28
CA ALA A 146 -2.88 23.00 7.07
C ALA A 146 -3.82 22.05 6.32
N PHE A 147 -5.07 21.92 6.77
CA PHE A 147 -6.06 21.09 6.09
C PHE A 147 -6.37 21.55 4.68
N PHE A 148 -6.42 22.86 4.41
CA PHE A 148 -6.60 23.37 3.05
C PHE A 148 -5.45 22.95 2.12
N MET A 149 -4.21 23.04 2.59
CA MET A 149 -3.03 22.60 1.83
C MET A 149 -3.00 21.08 1.64
N ILE A 150 -3.29 20.30 2.68
CA ILE A 150 -3.37 18.84 2.64
C ILE A 150 -4.41 18.38 1.62
N LEU A 151 -5.60 18.97 1.65
CA LEU A 151 -6.66 18.66 0.69
C LEU A 151 -6.26 18.98 -0.75
N GLY A 152 -5.60 20.12 -0.98
CA GLY A 152 -5.11 20.50 -2.30
C GLY A 152 -4.03 19.57 -2.84
N ALA A 153 -3.04 19.23 -2.00
CA ALA A 153 -1.97 18.30 -2.36
C ALA A 153 -2.52 16.89 -2.60
N GLY A 154 -3.34 16.37 -1.69
CA GLY A 154 -3.97 15.06 -1.81
C GLY A 154 -4.86 14.94 -3.03
N ALA A 155 -5.67 15.96 -3.35
CA ALA A 155 -6.46 15.99 -4.57
C ALA A 155 -5.57 15.90 -5.82
N THR A 156 -4.50 16.70 -5.88
CA THR A 156 -3.56 16.70 -7.01
C THR A 156 -2.95 15.31 -7.22
N THR A 157 -2.50 14.66 -6.15
CA THR A 157 -1.95 13.31 -6.21
C THR A 157 -3.00 12.28 -6.64
N ILE A 158 -4.22 12.36 -6.12
CA ILE A 158 -5.33 11.47 -6.56
C ILE A 158 -5.57 11.64 -8.06
N PHE A 159 -5.68 12.88 -8.56
CA PHE A 159 -5.86 13.17 -9.99
C PHE A 159 -4.69 12.63 -10.83
N ALA A 160 -3.45 12.73 -10.35
CA ALA A 160 -2.29 12.17 -11.02
C ALA A 160 -2.31 10.62 -11.06
N MET A 161 -2.93 9.98 -10.09
CA MET A 161 -3.05 8.51 -10.02
C MET A 161 -4.21 7.95 -10.86
N LEU A 162 -5.21 8.76 -11.23
CA LEU A 162 -6.36 8.30 -12.02
C LEU A 162 -5.97 7.67 -13.37
N PRO A 163 -5.12 8.28 -14.22
CA PRO A 163 -4.73 7.66 -15.49
C PRO A 163 -4.03 6.31 -15.29
N ILE A 164 -3.20 6.20 -14.25
CA ILE A 164 -2.50 4.96 -13.90
C ILE A 164 -3.48 3.89 -13.43
N LEU A 165 -4.47 4.28 -12.62
CA LEU A 165 -5.53 3.40 -12.17
C LEU A 165 -6.36 2.85 -13.34
N PHE A 166 -6.77 3.72 -14.28
CA PHE A 166 -7.50 3.30 -15.48
C PHE A 166 -6.66 2.39 -16.38
N ALA A 167 -5.39 2.70 -16.60
CA ALA A 167 -4.47 1.83 -17.34
C ALA A 167 -4.28 0.47 -16.66
N GLY A 168 -4.34 0.45 -15.32
CA GLY A 168 -4.25 -0.75 -14.52
C GLY A 168 -5.45 -1.69 -14.62
N PHE A 169 -6.66 -1.16 -14.87
CA PHE A 169 -7.83 -1.99 -15.14
C PHE A 169 -7.81 -2.62 -16.54
N ALA A 170 -7.09 -2.03 -17.49
CA ALA A 170 -7.02 -2.51 -18.87
C ALA A 170 -5.90 -3.54 -19.10
N THR A 171 -4.63 -3.13 -18.92
CA THR A 171 -3.48 -3.92 -19.39
C THR A 171 -2.46 -4.20 -18.28
N TYR A 172 -2.25 -3.28 -17.35
CA TYR A 172 -1.15 -3.35 -16.37
C TYR A 172 -1.66 -3.51 -14.94
N ARG A 173 -2.22 -4.68 -14.64
CA ARG A 173 -2.94 -4.96 -13.38
C ARG A 173 -2.11 -4.66 -12.12
N GLU A 174 -0.80 -4.87 -12.18
CA GLU A 174 0.10 -4.58 -11.05
C GLU A 174 0.25 -3.08 -10.77
N ILE A 175 0.36 -2.24 -11.81
CA ILE A 175 0.52 -0.79 -11.68
C ILE A 175 -0.79 -0.14 -11.20
N GLY A 176 -1.94 -0.69 -11.62
CA GLY A 176 -3.23 -0.33 -11.03
C GLY A 176 -3.30 -0.58 -9.54
N GLY A 177 -2.64 -1.64 -9.05
CA GLY A 177 -2.50 -1.94 -7.63
C GLY A 177 -1.82 -0.82 -6.85
N PHE A 178 -0.71 -0.28 -7.37
CA PHE A 178 -0.01 0.86 -6.77
C PHE A 178 -0.88 2.12 -6.71
N ALA A 179 -1.54 2.46 -7.83
CA ALA A 179 -2.39 3.65 -7.90
C ALA A 179 -3.56 3.56 -6.92
N MET A 180 -4.23 2.41 -6.85
CA MET A 180 -5.35 2.25 -5.94
C MET A 180 -4.92 2.30 -4.47
N THR A 181 -3.86 1.58 -4.07
CA THR A 181 -3.43 1.61 -2.65
C THR A 181 -2.98 3.01 -2.25
N THR A 182 -2.34 3.76 -3.14
CA THR A 182 -1.97 5.17 -2.89
C THR A 182 -3.21 6.05 -2.72
N ILE A 183 -4.21 5.94 -3.61
CA ILE A 183 -5.46 6.71 -3.51
C ILE A 183 -6.20 6.38 -2.21
N ILE A 184 -6.36 5.10 -1.89
CA ILE A 184 -7.02 4.65 -0.65
C ILE A 184 -6.26 5.19 0.56
N GLY A 185 -4.94 5.10 0.56
CA GLY A 185 -4.11 5.61 1.65
C GLY A 185 -4.28 7.10 1.88
N ILE A 186 -4.27 7.91 0.80
CA ILE A 186 -4.53 9.35 0.89
C ILE A 186 -5.94 9.63 1.43
N LEU A 187 -6.96 8.91 0.96
CA LEU A 187 -8.34 9.09 1.42
C LEU A 187 -8.51 8.73 2.91
N VAL A 188 -8.00 7.57 3.31
CA VAL A 188 -7.94 7.14 4.72
C VAL A 188 -7.23 8.19 5.55
N GLY A 189 -6.13 8.70 5.02
CA GLY A 189 -5.36 9.75 5.63
C GLY A 189 -6.19 10.98 5.94
N ILE A 190 -6.68 11.62 4.88
CA ILE A 190 -7.41 12.88 4.94
C ILE A 190 -8.67 12.76 5.80
N LEU A 191 -9.38 11.64 5.72
CA LEU A 191 -10.66 11.48 6.40
C LEU A 191 -10.54 11.01 7.85
N ILE A 192 -9.49 10.25 8.19
CA ILE A 192 -9.39 9.57 9.49
C ILE A 192 -8.13 10.01 10.23
N THR A 193 -6.95 9.73 9.68
CA THR A 193 -5.72 9.82 10.47
C THR A 193 -5.24 11.25 10.66
N ARG A 194 -5.37 12.15 9.67
CA ARG A 194 -4.99 13.57 9.81
C ARG A 194 -5.90 14.33 10.79
N PRO A 195 -7.24 14.18 10.75
CA PRO A 195 -8.11 14.74 11.78
C PRO A 195 -7.81 14.23 13.19
N ALA A 196 -7.51 12.93 13.33
CA ALA A 196 -7.11 12.35 14.61
C ALA A 196 -5.79 12.94 15.12
N PHE A 197 -4.79 13.05 14.24
CA PHE A 197 -3.49 13.64 14.57
C PHE A 197 -3.59 15.14 14.91
N ALA A 198 -4.42 15.90 14.19
CA ALA A 198 -4.67 17.31 14.49
C ALA A 198 -5.22 17.50 15.91
N LYS A 199 -6.19 16.67 16.33
CA LYS A 199 -6.70 16.68 17.71
C LYS A 199 -5.63 16.32 18.74
N TYR A 200 -4.76 15.35 18.42
CA TYR A 200 -3.63 14.98 19.26
C TYR A 200 -2.65 16.15 19.46
N ILE A 201 -2.30 16.85 18.37
CA ILE A 201 -1.43 18.03 18.42
C ILE A 201 -2.09 19.19 19.19
N GLU A 202 -3.39 19.42 18.99
CA GLU A 202 -4.14 20.43 19.76
C GLU A 202 -4.04 20.15 21.27
N HIS A 203 -4.17 18.89 21.70
CA HIS A 203 -4.03 18.53 23.12
C HIS A 203 -2.62 18.75 23.68
N ILE A 204 -1.59 18.56 22.87
CA ILE A 204 -0.19 18.75 23.29
C ILE A 204 0.22 20.21 23.36
N LEU A 205 -0.30 21.05 22.46
CA LEU A 205 0.10 22.46 22.36
C LEU A 205 -0.73 23.39 23.25
N VAL A 206 -1.91 22.95 23.71
CA VAL A 206 -2.78 23.72 24.62
C VAL A 206 -2.40 23.50 26.10
N LYS A 207 -1.67 22.42 26.42
CA LYS A 207 -1.08 22.16 27.75
C LYS A 207 0.35 22.68 27.84
#